data_AF-A0A520UZP2-F1
#
_entry.id   AF-A0A520UZP2-F1
#
_cell.length_a   1.000
_cell.length_b   1.000
_cell.length_c   1.000
_cell.angle_alpha   90.00
_cell.angle_beta   90.00
_cell.angle_gamma   90.00
#
_symmetry.space_group_name_H-M   'P 1'
#
loop_
_entity.id
_entity.type
_entity.pdbx_description
1 polymer ?
#
loop_
_entity_poly.entity_id
_entity_poly.type
_entity_poly.pdbx_seq_one_letter_code
_entity_poly.pdbx_strand_id
1 'polypeptide(L)'
;MEFQKNWLGLHRPKSIQVDNSSRSDTYCKFTCQPLEKGYGVTIGNTLRRVLLSSIQGPAITKIKIEGVMHEFSTIPGVTEDVTEIVLNLKQLKLKMSTYEKQEVTLSVSGE
;
A
#
# COMPACT_ATOMS: atom_id res chain seq x y z
N MET A 1 5.91 -29.59 43.06
CA MET A 1 6.52 -28.33 42.58
C MET A 1 6.70 -28.46 41.06
N GLU A 2 5.59 -28.37 40.32
CA GLU A 2 5.54 -28.76 38.89
C GLU A 2 4.88 -27.67 38.02
N PHE A 3 4.98 -26.42 38.45
CA PHE A 3 4.45 -25.25 37.74
C PHE A 3 5.48 -24.59 36.81
N GLN A 4 6.71 -25.12 36.73
CA GLN A 4 7.86 -24.44 36.12
C GLN A 4 8.33 -25.03 34.76
N LYS A 5 7.60 -26.01 34.19
CA LYS A 5 7.97 -26.65 32.92
C LYS A 5 7.27 -26.11 31.67
N ASN A 6 6.32 -25.18 31.79
CA ASN A 6 5.53 -24.69 30.65
C ASN A 6 6.18 -23.55 29.84
N TRP A 7 7.40 -23.12 30.16
CA TRP A 7 8.04 -21.97 29.50
C TRP A 7 9.29 -22.33 28.68
N LEU A 8 9.63 -23.62 28.57
CA LEU A 8 10.87 -24.07 27.93
C LEU A 8 10.75 -24.39 26.44
N GLY A 9 9.55 -24.34 25.85
CA GLY A 9 9.35 -24.70 24.44
C GLY A 9 8.33 -23.83 23.75
N LEU A 10 8.70 -22.59 23.40
CA LEU A 10 7.88 -21.79 22.48
C LEU A 10 7.82 -22.50 21.12
N HIS A 11 6.64 -22.85 20.64
CA HIS A 11 6.43 -23.31 19.27
C HIS A 11 6.79 -22.16 18.30
N ARG A 12 8.01 -22.22 17.77
CA ARG A 12 8.47 -21.28 16.74
C ARG A 12 7.92 -21.70 15.38
N PRO A 13 7.42 -20.76 14.57
CA PRO A 13 7.03 -21.07 13.20
C PRO A 13 8.25 -21.55 12.42
N LYS A 14 8.11 -22.68 11.73
CA LYS A 14 9.22 -23.35 11.02
C LYS A 14 9.53 -22.69 9.67
N SER A 15 8.50 -22.19 8.99
CA SER A 15 8.62 -21.44 7.74
C SER A 15 7.34 -20.67 7.44
N ILE A 16 7.46 -19.62 6.61
CA ILE A 16 6.33 -18.94 6.01
C ILE A 16 6.08 -19.59 4.64
N GLN A 17 4.89 -20.15 4.44
CA GLN A 17 4.48 -20.74 3.18
C GLN A 17 3.77 -19.70 2.33
N VAL A 18 4.17 -19.59 1.06
CA VAL A 18 3.53 -18.71 0.08
C VAL A 18 2.51 -19.52 -0.71
N ASP A 19 1.27 -19.04 -0.77
CA ASP A 19 0.23 -19.64 -1.59
C ASP A 19 0.38 -19.16 -3.04
N ASN A 20 1.18 -19.90 -3.81
CA ASN A 20 1.46 -19.58 -5.21
C ASN A 20 0.22 -19.58 -6.11
N SER A 21 -0.85 -20.28 -5.75
CA SER A 21 -2.09 -20.31 -6.52
C SER A 21 -2.84 -18.98 -6.48
N SER A 22 -2.70 -18.26 -5.36
CA SER A 22 -3.33 -16.95 -5.14
C SER A 22 -2.49 -15.78 -5.62
N ARG A 23 -1.23 -16.02 -6.03
CA ARG A 23 -0.27 -14.96 -6.30
C ARG A 23 -0.62 -14.20 -7.58
N SER A 24 -0.80 -12.89 -7.44
CA SER A 24 -0.92 -11.92 -8.54
C SER A 24 0.04 -10.76 -8.31
N ASP A 25 0.07 -9.79 -9.22
CA ASP A 25 0.92 -8.61 -9.09
C ASP A 25 0.58 -7.73 -7.87
N THR A 26 -0.66 -7.79 -7.38
CA THR A 26 -1.14 -6.96 -6.27
C THR A 26 -1.60 -7.75 -5.04
N TYR A 27 -1.63 -9.08 -5.12
CA TYR A 27 -2.11 -9.92 -4.02
C TYR A 27 -1.20 -11.13 -3.81
N CYS A 28 -0.90 -11.42 -2.55
CA CYS A 28 -0.17 -12.61 -2.14
C CYS A 28 -0.66 -13.06 -0.76
N LYS A 29 -0.87 -14.36 -0.59
CA LYS A 29 -1.28 -14.95 0.68
C LYS A 29 -0.13 -15.75 1.30
N PHE A 30 0.12 -15.49 2.57
CA PHE A 30 1.14 -16.16 3.37
C PHE A 30 0.49 -16.95 4.50
N THR A 31 0.98 -18.16 4.76
CA THR A 31 0.56 -19.00 5.88
C THR A 31 1.75 -19.23 6.80
N CYS A 32 1.58 -18.89 8.08
CA CYS A 32 2.60 -19.05 9.12
C CYS A 32 2.08 -20.00 10.20
N GLN A 33 2.73 -21.16 10.34
CA GLN A 33 2.38 -22.18 11.33
C GLN A 33 3.61 -23.04 11.69
N PRO A 34 3.65 -23.68 12.86
CA PRO A 34 2.72 -23.57 13.98
C PRO A 34 2.96 -22.29 14.80
N LEU A 35 1.92 -21.79 15.46
CA LEU A 35 1.98 -20.67 16.40
C LEU A 35 1.33 -21.07 17.72
N GLU A 36 1.85 -20.54 18.82
CA GLU A 36 1.18 -20.65 20.12
C GLU A 36 -0.20 -20.01 20.10
N LYS A 37 -1.08 -20.49 20.99
CA LYS A 37 -2.39 -19.88 21.19
C LYS A 37 -2.23 -18.40 21.53
N GLY A 38 -2.94 -17.55 20.79
CA GLY A 38 -2.91 -16.09 20.95
C GLY A 38 -1.83 -15.36 20.13
N TYR A 39 -0.73 -16.02 19.75
CA TYR A 39 0.35 -15.39 18.99
C TYR A 39 -0.09 -14.98 17.57
N GLY A 40 -1.00 -15.73 16.96
CA GLY A 40 -1.57 -15.37 15.65
C GLY A 40 -2.23 -13.98 15.65
N VAL A 41 -2.95 -13.63 16.72
CA VAL A 41 -3.60 -12.30 16.85
C VAL A 41 -2.55 -11.22 17.09
N THR A 42 -1.59 -11.46 17.98
CA THR A 42 -0.52 -10.51 18.29
C THR A 42 0.31 -10.17 17.05
N ILE A 43 0.76 -11.19 16.31
CA ILE A 43 1.56 -11.01 15.09
C ILE A 43 0.71 -10.39 13.99
N GLY A 44 -0.49 -10.93 13.73
CA GLY A 44 -1.37 -10.46 12.66
C GLY A 44 -1.78 -9.00 12.83
N ASN A 45 -2.19 -8.60 14.05
CA ASN A 45 -2.57 -7.21 14.32
C ASN A 45 -1.37 -6.27 14.21
N THR A 46 -0.20 -6.67 14.73
CA THR A 46 1.02 -5.86 14.62
C THR A 46 1.43 -5.67 13.16
N LEU A 47 1.50 -6.75 12.38
CA LEU A 47 1.84 -6.67 10.96
C LEU A 47 0.82 -5.83 10.18
N ARG A 48 -0.48 -6.02 10.42
CA ARG A 48 -1.53 -5.20 9.78
C ARG A 48 -1.32 -3.71 10.06
N ARG A 49 -1.02 -3.33 11.30
CA ARG A 49 -0.79 -1.92 11.66
C ARG A 49 0.43 -1.37 10.92
N VAL A 50 1.57 -2.06 10.98
CA VAL A 50 2.80 -1.63 10.32
C VAL A 50 2.62 -1.51 8.81
N LEU A 51 1.98 -2.49 8.18
CA LEU A 51 1.74 -2.49 6.74
C LEU A 51 0.79 -1.36 6.31
N LEU A 52 -0.20 -1.00 7.12
CA LEU A 52 -1.14 0.08 6.78
C LEU A 52 -0.59 1.48 7.07
N SER A 53 0.33 1.63 8.03
CA SER A 53 0.77 2.97 8.47
C SER A 53 2.21 3.35 8.09
N SER A 54 3.07 2.37 7.82
CA SER A 54 4.52 2.61 7.79
C SER A 54 5.21 2.13 6.51
N ILE A 55 4.43 1.69 5.52
CA ILE A 55 4.99 1.43 4.18
C ILE A 55 5.29 2.75 3.50
N GLN A 56 6.54 2.89 3.08
CA GLN A 56 6.97 4.02 2.27
C GLN A 56 6.68 3.74 0.79
N GLY A 57 6.21 4.75 0.08
CA GLY A 57 5.97 4.65 -1.36
C GLY A 57 5.89 6.05 -1.98
N PRO A 58 6.20 6.17 -3.28
CA PRO A 58 6.01 7.42 -4.00
C PRO A 58 4.51 7.70 -4.16
N ALA A 59 4.12 8.96 -3.99
CA ALA A 59 2.75 9.41 -4.19
C ALA A 59 2.75 10.84 -4.76
N ILE A 60 1.75 11.16 -5.55
CA ILE A 60 1.54 12.52 -6.05
C ILE A 60 1.08 13.40 -4.87
N THR A 61 1.86 14.44 -4.57
CA THR A 61 1.59 15.32 -3.42
C THR A 61 1.04 16.68 -3.82
N LYS A 62 1.32 17.13 -5.04
CA LYS A 62 0.87 18.42 -5.60
C LYS A 62 0.60 18.25 -7.08
N ILE A 63 -0.41 18.96 -7.56
CA ILE A 63 -0.79 19.04 -8.97
C ILE A 63 -1.02 20.52 -9.28
N LYS A 64 -0.55 20.97 -10.44
CA LYS A 64 -0.85 22.29 -10.99
C LYS A 64 -1.37 22.08 -12.41
N ILE A 65 -2.57 22.57 -12.68
CA ILE A 65 -3.18 22.51 -14.01
C ILE A 65 -3.29 23.94 -14.53
N GLU A 66 -2.87 24.16 -15.77
CA GLU A 66 -2.94 25.48 -16.39
C GLU A 66 -4.39 25.89 -16.63
N GLY A 67 -4.73 27.15 -16.33
CA GLY A 67 -6.08 27.69 -16.49
C GLY A 67 -7.09 27.27 -15.41
N VAL A 68 -6.70 26.39 -14.47
CA VAL A 68 -7.56 25.93 -13.36
C VAL A 68 -7.19 26.66 -12.07
N MET A 69 -8.16 27.36 -11.47
CA MET A 69 -7.95 28.04 -10.19
C MET A 69 -8.24 27.17 -8.97
N HIS A 70 -9.20 26.23 -9.07
CA HIS A 70 -9.63 25.40 -7.95
C HIS A 70 -10.10 24.02 -8.44
N GLU A 71 -10.15 23.05 -7.53
CA GLU A 71 -10.47 21.64 -7.80
C GLU A 71 -11.90 21.37 -8.28
N PHE A 72 -12.82 22.31 -8.05
CA PHE A 72 -14.23 22.18 -8.44
C PHE A 72 -14.55 22.73 -9.84
N SER A 73 -13.54 23.10 -10.63
CA SER A 73 -13.77 23.62 -11.99
C SER A 73 -13.80 22.50 -13.02
N THR A 74 -14.37 22.79 -14.18
CA THR A 74 -14.28 21.96 -15.38
C THR A 74 -13.24 22.55 -16.35
N ILE A 75 -12.65 21.70 -17.19
CA ILE A 75 -11.71 22.12 -18.23
C ILE A 75 -12.43 21.98 -19.58
N PRO A 76 -12.54 23.06 -20.38
CA PRO A 76 -13.13 22.97 -21.71
C PRO A 76 -12.39 21.94 -22.58
N GLY A 77 -13.13 21.03 -23.22
CA GLY A 77 -12.55 19.97 -24.06
C GLY A 77 -12.12 18.70 -23.29
N VAL A 78 -12.32 18.64 -21.98
CA VAL A 78 -12.10 17.44 -21.16
C VAL A 78 -13.44 16.91 -20.67
N THR A 79 -13.60 15.59 -20.68
CA THR A 79 -14.87 14.94 -20.27
C THR A 79 -15.00 14.91 -18.76
N GLU A 80 -13.90 14.63 -18.06
CA GLU A 80 -13.82 14.57 -16.61
C GLU A 80 -13.69 15.98 -15.97
N ASP A 81 -14.21 16.13 -14.76
CA ASP A 81 -13.97 17.32 -13.94
C ASP A 81 -12.58 17.27 -13.26
N VAL A 82 -12.11 18.40 -12.73
CA VAL A 82 -10.79 18.46 -12.07
C VAL A 82 -10.71 17.56 -10.85
N THR A 83 -11.82 17.35 -10.12
CA THR A 83 -11.85 16.50 -8.93
C THR A 83 -11.64 15.03 -9.32
N GLU A 84 -12.29 14.57 -10.38
CA GLU A 84 -12.15 13.23 -10.96
C GLU A 84 -10.74 13.00 -11.48
N ILE A 85 -10.15 13.98 -12.18
CA ILE A 85 -8.75 13.93 -12.60
C ILE A 85 -7.83 13.75 -11.38
N VAL A 86 -8.03 14.53 -10.31
CA VAL A 86 -7.25 14.40 -9.07
C VAL A 86 -7.41 13.02 -8.43
N LEU A 87 -8.62 12.46 -8.41
CA LEU A 87 -8.89 11.12 -7.89
C LEU A 87 -8.23 10.02 -8.72
N ASN A 88 -8.24 10.16 -10.05
CA ASN A 88 -7.58 9.24 -10.96
C ASN A 88 -6.06 9.29 -10.78
N LEU A 89 -5.48 10.48 -10.63
CA LEU A 89 -4.06 10.65 -10.34
C LEU A 89 -3.64 10.02 -9.01
N LYS A 90 -4.50 10.02 -7.99
CA LYS A 90 -4.22 9.34 -6.71
C LYS A 90 -4.14 7.81 -6.83
N GLN A 91 -4.75 7.22 -7.85
CA GLN A 91 -4.74 5.77 -8.08
C GLN A 91 -3.53 5.30 -8.88
N LEU A 92 -2.74 6.23 -9.43
CA LEU A 92 -1.59 5.90 -10.28
C LEU A 92 -0.51 5.16 -9.48
N LYS A 93 -0.08 4.01 -10.00
CA LYS A 93 1.00 3.21 -9.41
C LYS A 93 2.35 3.75 -9.88
N LEU A 94 3.04 4.46 -8.98
CA LEU A 94 4.35 5.05 -9.25
C LEU A 94 5.49 4.16 -8.75
N LYS A 95 6.60 4.17 -9.48
CA LYS A 95 7.88 3.60 -9.06
C LYS A 95 8.97 4.63 -9.29
N MET A 96 9.68 4.99 -8.23
CA MET A 96 10.78 5.96 -8.28
C MET A 96 12.08 5.27 -7.87
N SER A 97 13.16 5.62 -8.56
CA SER A 97 14.52 5.12 -8.23
C SER A 97 15.18 5.93 -7.11
N THR A 98 14.63 7.10 -6.77
CA THR A 98 15.15 8.02 -5.76
C THR A 98 14.04 8.39 -4.77
N TYR A 99 14.42 8.80 -3.55
CA TYR A 99 13.51 9.30 -2.52
C TYR A 99 13.30 10.82 -2.57
N GLU A 100 13.95 11.48 -3.53
CA GLU A 100 13.86 12.92 -3.70
C GLU A 100 12.57 13.31 -4.44
N LYS A 101 12.09 14.53 -4.21
CA LYS A 101 10.91 15.05 -4.92
C LYS A 101 11.24 15.22 -6.39
N GLN A 102 10.34 14.75 -7.25
CA GLN A 102 10.43 14.92 -8.70
C GLN A 102 9.23 15.70 -9.20
N GLU A 103 9.45 16.53 -10.21
CA GLU A 103 8.42 17.27 -10.92
C GLU A 103 8.28 16.67 -12.33
N VAL A 104 7.03 16.43 -12.74
CA VAL A 104 6.72 15.84 -14.05
C VAL A 104 5.72 16.75 -14.73
N THR A 105 6.05 17.18 -15.94
CA THR A 105 5.16 17.98 -16.79
C THR A 105 4.55 17.09 -17.86
N LEU A 106 3.24 17.18 -18.03
CA LEU A 106 2.48 16.47 -19.05
C LEU A 106 1.83 17.50 -19.97
N SER A 107 2.11 17.37 -21.27
CA SER A 107 1.50 18.20 -22.31
C SER A 107 0.74 17.29 -23.25
N VAL A 108 -0.58 17.47 -23.30
CA VAL A 108 -1.49 16.68 -24.13
C VAL A 108 -2.34 17.66 -24.93
N SER A 109 -2.43 17.43 -26.23
CA SER A 109 -3.33 18.14 -27.13
C SER A 109 -4.37 17.13 -27.61
N GLY A 110 -5.66 17.45 -27.43
CA GLY A 110 -6.76 16.67 -27.99
C GLY A 110 -6.96 16.96 -29.48
N GLU A 111 -7.69 16.08 -30.16
CA GLU A 111 -8.25 16.31 -31.49
C GLU A 111 -9.64 16.97 -31.37
#